data_AF-A0A9P0IUF3-F1
#
_entry.id   AF-A0A9P0IUF3-F1
#
_cell.length_a   1.000
_cell.length_b   1.000
_cell.length_c   1.000
_cell.angle_alpha   90.00
_cell.angle_beta   90.00
_cell.angle_gamma   90.00
#
_symmetry.space_group_name_H-M   'P 1'
#
loop_
_entity.id
_entity.type
_entity.pdbx_description
1 polymer ?
#
loop_
_entity_poly.entity_id
_entity_poly.type
_entity_poly.pdbx_seq_one_letter_code
_entity_poly.pdbx_strand_id
1 'polypeptide(L)'
;MRAIARARHRTTPPVPPSLAEWPAILNSAEWGSRLANCNGTEYRFFQGPLEVLGEDGNIQFVGVVFCNNQFLHQMNVYMPSVRTLCINGTFQVRPAYPPDVAQLLTVQIVFNNVAIPIIHVLLINNTTTAYCRVMQFIRNDLALNLSYENLQIITDYEHGLRNAITRVIPEATNTGCWFHYIRCITRYLRNNGLINICNTNENARCIVRMLMALPHLPGNPIEYHQNRFSIQLGFRFIQDLVRDYELEVQLGGLLRYFERFWMDVVGPLNFTVYRLRYRANNFIESYHATLVRLMGQHPPLYRFYEHLRGIEERSRADFIRAINGQPVRRVDYRGNTRPRNDIIINTAWERCENGVYNLENFIRNVSHTPEQLLRNEIGEPNFIERPVVLPVAQIQPLAPPPPLSARPQPQQVEPQPLAPAPRQILPHPRPVAIRQPIRPPPPVIQPRQAVQPIPLEQRGYAPQPGLDHRQEVDVRVAWDEFLQDIEDDDTEEPENCIICFDRLASVTLMPCRHEFCNVCVTRLVADQNRRCPLCRGVIQVYLNYDHPM
;
A
#
# COMPACT_ATOMS: atom_id res chain seq x y z
N MET A 1 40.14 31.22 -3.41
CA MET A 1 39.26 30.03 -3.54
C MET A 1 39.95 28.70 -3.19
N ARG A 2 41.20 28.42 -3.60
CA ARG A 2 41.90 27.14 -3.28
C ARG A 2 42.19 26.90 -1.78
N ALA A 3 42.39 27.95 -0.98
CA ALA A 3 42.65 27.83 0.47
C ALA A 3 41.40 27.47 1.29
N ILE A 4 40.22 28.00 0.91
CA ILE A 4 38.93 27.68 1.56
C ILE A 4 38.47 26.25 1.23
N ALA A 5 38.75 25.78 -0.01
CA ALA A 5 38.53 24.38 -0.38
C ALA A 5 39.44 23.42 0.43
N ARG A 6 40.71 23.77 0.64
CA ARG A 6 41.65 23.00 1.48
C ARG A 6 41.29 23.01 2.97
N ALA A 7 40.72 24.11 3.49
CA ALA A 7 40.24 24.17 4.87
C ALA A 7 38.95 23.34 5.08
N ARG A 8 38.04 23.30 4.10
CA ARG A 8 36.84 22.45 4.11
C ARG A 8 37.16 20.94 4.12
N HIS A 9 38.28 20.54 3.51
CA HIS A 9 38.74 19.15 3.48
C HIS A 9 39.15 18.58 4.85
N ARG A 10 39.37 19.42 5.87
CA ARG A 10 39.71 18.97 7.24
C ARG A 10 38.52 18.80 8.17
N THR A 11 37.33 19.28 7.79
CA THR A 11 36.13 19.29 8.65
C THR A 11 34.93 18.59 8.04
N THR A 12 35.04 18.11 6.79
CA THR A 12 33.98 17.41 6.08
C THR A 12 34.49 16.03 5.65
N PRO A 13 33.74 14.95 5.96
CA PRO A 13 34.13 13.62 5.55
C PRO A 13 34.22 13.51 4.01
N PRO A 14 35.14 12.70 3.47
CA PRO A 14 35.29 12.50 2.04
C PRO A 14 34.05 11.80 1.46
N VAL A 15 33.55 12.24 0.30
CA VAL A 15 32.47 11.51 -0.37
C VAL A 15 33.08 10.25 -1.01
N PRO A 16 32.59 9.04 -0.67
CA PRO A 16 33.12 7.82 -1.25
C PRO A 16 32.76 7.72 -2.75
N PRO A 17 33.59 7.06 -3.56
CA PRO A 17 33.31 6.88 -5.00
C PRO A 17 32.21 5.84 -5.26
N SER A 18 32.00 4.89 -4.35
CA SER A 18 30.93 3.88 -4.37
C SER A 18 30.19 3.83 -3.03
N LEU A 19 28.96 3.32 -3.02
CA LEU A 19 28.20 3.13 -1.79
C LEU A 19 28.86 2.10 -0.86
N ALA A 20 29.50 1.08 -1.43
CA ALA A 20 30.21 0.01 -0.71
C ALA A 20 31.40 0.51 0.13
N GLU A 21 32.01 1.64 -0.25
CA GLU A 21 33.11 2.25 0.49
C GLU A 21 32.64 3.17 1.63
N TRP A 22 31.36 3.56 1.65
CA TRP A 22 30.84 4.46 2.68
C TRP A 22 30.88 3.88 4.11
N PRO A 23 30.57 2.58 4.35
CA PRO A 23 30.74 1.94 5.65
C PRO A 23 32.10 2.16 6.31
N ALA A 24 33.19 2.11 5.54
CA ALA A 24 34.54 2.31 6.07
C ALA A 24 34.72 3.73 6.64
N ILE A 25 34.14 4.73 5.98
CA ILE A 25 34.17 6.13 6.44
C ILE A 25 33.29 6.29 7.69
N LEU A 26 32.08 5.71 7.68
CA LEU A 26 31.14 5.77 8.81
C LEU A 26 31.69 5.09 10.07
N ASN A 27 32.57 4.09 9.92
CA ASN A 27 33.20 3.36 11.02
C ASN A 27 34.62 3.84 11.34
N SER A 28 35.15 4.84 10.61
CA SER A 28 36.51 5.33 10.82
C SER A 28 36.65 6.02 12.19
N ALA A 29 37.84 5.94 12.79
CA ALA A 29 38.13 6.68 14.03
C ALA A 29 38.03 8.20 13.86
N GLU A 30 38.28 8.70 12.64
CA GLU A 30 38.24 10.14 12.32
C GLU A 30 36.81 10.67 12.25
N TRP A 31 35.88 9.93 11.62
CA TRP A 31 34.54 10.43 11.32
C TRP A 31 33.41 9.70 12.06
N GLY A 32 33.64 8.50 12.56
CA GLY A 32 32.62 7.63 13.13
C GLY A 32 31.94 8.23 14.37
N SER A 33 32.69 8.90 15.25
CA SER A 33 32.14 9.60 16.42
C SER A 33 31.09 10.65 16.05
N ARG A 34 31.24 11.29 14.89
CA ARG A 34 30.31 12.30 14.37
C ARG A 34 29.19 11.72 13.53
N LEU A 35 29.44 10.63 12.81
CA LEU A 35 28.52 10.12 11.77
C LEU A 35 27.71 8.91 12.23
N ALA A 36 28.27 8.00 13.01
CA ALA A 36 27.67 6.69 13.25
C ALA A 36 26.35 6.73 14.04
N ASN A 37 26.15 7.76 14.87
CA ASN A 37 25.07 7.82 15.86
C ASN A 37 23.90 8.71 15.42
N CYS A 38 22.74 8.45 16.02
CA CYS A 38 21.56 9.30 15.93
C CYS A 38 21.82 10.67 16.57
N ASN A 39 21.05 11.67 16.14
CA ASN A 39 21.19 13.02 16.69
C ASN A 39 20.84 13.06 18.18
N GLY A 40 21.75 13.60 18.99
CA GLY A 40 21.56 13.79 20.42
C GLY A 40 21.56 12.50 21.26
N THR A 41 22.06 11.38 20.72
CA THR A 41 22.18 10.12 21.47
C THR A 41 23.49 9.40 21.15
N GLU A 42 23.84 8.41 21.97
CA GLU A 42 24.93 7.47 21.72
C GLU A 42 24.48 6.24 20.91
N TYR A 43 23.22 6.19 20.49
CA TYR A 43 22.68 5.05 19.76
C TYR A 43 23.09 5.11 18.30
N ARG A 44 23.55 3.97 17.79
CA ARG A 44 24.02 3.83 16.41
C ARG A 44 22.83 3.97 15.44
N PHE A 45 23.01 4.79 14.41
CA PHE A 45 22.07 4.96 13.32
C PHE A 45 22.43 4.09 12.11
N PHE A 46 23.71 4.05 11.74
CA PHE A 46 24.20 3.17 10.68
C PHE A 46 24.34 1.73 11.18
N GLN A 47 23.58 0.79 10.63
CA GLN A 47 23.57 -0.60 11.12
C GLN A 47 24.55 -1.52 10.38
N GLY A 48 24.96 -1.17 9.16
CA GLY A 48 25.96 -1.94 8.42
C GLY A 48 25.69 -2.01 6.92
N PRO A 49 26.61 -2.63 6.17
CA PRO A 49 26.35 -3.04 4.80
C PRO A 49 25.31 -4.17 4.78
N LEU A 50 24.54 -4.22 3.70
CA LEU A 50 23.68 -5.32 3.33
C LEU A 50 24.41 -6.11 2.25
N GLU A 51 24.62 -7.38 2.53
CA GLU A 51 25.43 -8.30 1.73
C GLU A 51 24.68 -9.60 1.53
N VAL A 52 24.81 -10.19 0.33
CA VAL A 52 24.20 -11.46 -0.06
C VAL A 52 25.30 -12.41 -0.51
N LEU A 53 25.17 -13.69 -0.21
CA LEU A 53 26.05 -14.72 -0.76
C LEU A 53 25.53 -15.11 -2.14
N GLY A 54 26.33 -14.87 -3.18
CA GLY A 54 26.04 -15.34 -4.54
C GLY A 54 26.24 -16.85 -4.66
N GLU A 55 25.68 -17.46 -5.70
CA GLU A 55 25.86 -18.88 -6.03
C GLU A 55 27.32 -19.26 -6.28
N ASP A 56 28.11 -18.31 -6.77
CA ASP A 56 29.56 -18.42 -6.95
C ASP A 56 30.32 -18.42 -5.61
N GLY A 57 29.62 -18.32 -4.48
CA GLY A 57 30.17 -18.24 -3.14
C GLY A 57 30.75 -16.87 -2.79
N ASN A 58 30.63 -15.88 -3.67
CA ASN A 58 31.14 -14.53 -3.43
C ASN A 58 30.11 -13.67 -2.69
N ILE A 59 30.61 -12.78 -1.83
CA ILE A 59 29.76 -11.82 -1.12
C ILE A 59 29.47 -10.64 -2.05
N GLN A 60 28.20 -10.44 -2.37
CA GLN A 60 27.70 -9.33 -3.16
C GLN A 60 27.10 -8.24 -2.25
N PHE A 61 27.64 -7.04 -2.35
CA PHE A 61 27.10 -5.86 -1.67
C PHE A 61 25.84 -5.37 -2.38
N VAL A 62 24.75 -5.17 -1.63
CA VAL A 62 23.46 -4.70 -2.20
C VAL A 62 23.01 -3.34 -1.65
N GLY A 63 23.57 -2.88 -0.53
CA GLY A 63 23.22 -1.58 0.02
C GLY A 63 23.72 -1.32 1.43
N VAL A 64 23.21 -0.24 2.04
CA VAL A 64 23.46 0.10 3.45
C VAL A 64 22.15 0.42 4.16
N VAL A 65 22.07 0.03 5.44
CA VAL A 65 20.88 0.20 6.27
C VAL A 65 21.09 1.18 7.41
N PHE A 66 20.08 2.01 7.63
CA PHE A 66 20.02 2.99 8.70
C PHE A 66 18.73 2.81 9.52
N CYS A 67 18.88 2.59 10.82
CA CYS A 67 17.79 2.59 11.79
C CYS A 67 18.35 2.82 13.19
N ASN A 68 17.50 3.19 14.14
CA ASN A 68 17.88 3.24 15.55
C ASN A 68 17.49 1.93 16.24
N ASN A 69 18.29 0.89 16.06
CA ASN A 69 17.97 -0.46 16.53
C ASN A 69 17.75 -0.50 18.06
N GLN A 70 18.61 0.20 18.81
CA GLN A 70 18.52 0.26 20.28
C GLN A 70 17.17 0.86 20.75
N PHE A 71 16.71 1.95 20.12
CA PHE A 71 15.41 2.52 20.43
C PHE A 71 14.27 1.55 20.07
N LEU A 72 14.32 0.91 18.91
CA LEU A 72 13.28 -0.03 18.49
C LEU A 72 13.19 -1.24 19.44
N HIS A 73 14.32 -1.77 19.91
CA HIS A 73 14.36 -2.80 20.94
C HIS A 73 13.78 -2.35 22.27
N GLN A 74 14.04 -1.11 22.71
CA GLN A 74 13.39 -0.56 23.90
C GLN A 74 11.87 -0.50 23.74
N MET A 75 11.37 -0.35 22.51
CA MET A 75 9.95 -0.31 22.18
C MET A 75 9.36 -1.69 21.85
N ASN A 76 10.09 -2.80 22.02
CA ASN A 76 9.63 -4.14 21.64
C ASN A 76 8.33 -4.58 22.33
N VAL A 77 8.04 -4.05 23.52
CA VAL A 77 6.76 -4.31 24.22
C VAL A 77 5.54 -3.85 23.42
N TYR A 78 5.70 -2.85 22.54
CA TYR A 78 4.62 -2.32 21.70
C TYR A 78 4.55 -2.97 20.32
N MET A 79 5.62 -3.62 19.83
CA MET A 79 5.70 -4.21 18.49
C MET A 79 4.62 -5.26 18.19
N PRO A 80 4.14 -6.08 19.16
CA PRO A 80 3.05 -7.03 18.89
C PRO A 80 1.73 -6.37 18.47
N SER A 81 1.54 -5.09 18.81
CA SER A 81 0.34 -4.31 18.43
C SER A 81 0.45 -3.66 17.04
N VAL A 82 1.65 -3.65 16.44
CA VAL A 82 1.84 -3.19 15.07
C VAL A 82 1.27 -4.25 14.13
N ARG A 83 0.22 -3.87 13.39
CA ARG A 83 -0.47 -4.74 12.43
C ARG A 83 -0.18 -4.38 10.97
N THR A 84 0.55 -3.29 10.73
CA THR A 84 0.77 -2.80 9.36
C THR A 84 2.17 -2.23 9.20
N LEU A 85 2.89 -2.72 8.17
CA LEU A 85 4.07 -2.10 7.60
C LEU A 85 3.74 -1.47 6.25
N CYS A 86 4.34 -0.34 5.95
CA CYS A 86 4.37 0.25 4.62
C CYS A 86 5.81 0.27 4.13
N ILE A 87 6.08 -0.30 2.95
CA ILE A 87 7.41 -0.34 2.36
C ILE A 87 7.32 0.26 0.95
N ASN A 88 8.23 1.17 0.62
CA ASN A 88 8.29 1.77 -0.72
C ASN A 88 9.66 2.33 -1.05
N GLY A 89 10.09 2.13 -2.29
CA GLY A 89 11.27 2.73 -2.88
C GLY A 89 11.01 4.14 -3.40
N THR A 90 12.02 5.00 -3.40
CA THR A 90 11.99 6.27 -4.11
C THR A 90 13.32 6.58 -4.78
N PHE A 91 13.24 6.94 -6.06
CA PHE A 91 14.39 7.32 -6.88
C PHE A 91 14.74 8.80 -6.75
N GLN A 92 13.82 9.65 -6.28
CA GLN A 92 13.98 11.12 -6.30
C GLN A 92 14.82 11.66 -5.15
N VAL A 93 14.82 10.96 -4.02
CA VAL A 93 15.42 11.42 -2.75
C VAL A 93 16.83 10.86 -2.55
N ARG A 94 17.25 9.88 -3.35
CA ARG A 94 18.58 9.27 -3.26
C ARG A 94 19.69 10.33 -3.43
N PRO A 95 20.85 10.19 -2.76
CA PRO A 95 22.00 11.06 -2.98
C PRO A 95 22.39 11.19 -4.47
N ALA A 96 22.88 12.35 -4.88
CA ALA A 96 23.44 12.53 -6.24
C ALA A 96 24.72 11.73 -6.47
N TYR A 97 25.49 11.54 -5.41
CA TYR A 97 26.73 10.76 -5.36
C TYR A 97 26.79 9.98 -4.05
N PRO A 98 27.34 8.75 -4.01
CA PRO A 98 27.96 8.05 -5.15
C PRO A 98 26.92 7.60 -6.21
N PRO A 99 27.34 7.42 -7.48
CA PRO A 99 26.42 7.28 -8.63
C PRO A 99 25.72 5.93 -8.70
N ASP A 100 26.25 4.92 -8.00
CA ASP A 100 25.76 3.56 -7.90
C ASP A 100 24.54 3.41 -6.97
N VAL A 101 24.19 4.43 -6.18
CA VAL A 101 22.96 4.41 -5.39
C VAL A 101 21.76 4.46 -6.33
N ALA A 102 21.01 3.37 -6.48
CA ALA A 102 19.82 3.32 -7.33
C ALA A 102 18.61 3.97 -6.67
N GLN A 103 18.40 3.75 -5.37
CA GLN A 103 17.18 4.19 -4.69
C GLN A 103 17.32 4.30 -3.16
N LEU A 104 16.36 5.00 -2.55
CA LEU A 104 16.10 4.96 -1.12
C LEU A 104 14.83 4.14 -0.87
N LEU A 105 14.95 3.03 -0.15
CA LEU A 105 13.82 2.25 0.37
C LEU A 105 13.51 2.71 1.80
N THR A 106 12.23 2.93 2.11
CA THR A 106 11.77 3.27 3.47
C THR A 106 10.84 2.19 3.99
N VAL A 107 11.00 1.83 5.26
CA VAL A 107 10.04 0.98 6.00
C VAL A 107 9.39 1.81 7.10
N GLN A 108 8.06 1.81 7.11
CA GLN A 108 7.26 2.50 8.13
C GLN A 108 6.35 1.52 8.84
N ILE A 109 6.25 1.64 10.15
CA ILE A 109 5.18 1.01 10.93
C ILE A 109 3.97 1.94 10.96
N VAL A 110 2.76 1.38 11.03
CA VAL A 110 1.57 2.14 11.40
C VAL A 110 1.19 1.78 12.83
N PHE A 111 1.39 2.72 13.75
CA PHE A 111 1.13 2.56 15.17
C PHE A 111 0.22 3.69 15.67
N ASN A 112 -0.88 3.36 16.35
CA ASN A 112 -1.89 4.33 16.83
C ASN A 112 -2.33 5.35 15.77
N ASN A 113 -2.60 4.90 14.54
CA ASN A 113 -2.97 5.72 13.36
C ASN A 113 -1.87 6.67 12.85
N VAL A 114 -0.63 6.49 13.29
CA VAL A 114 0.52 7.28 12.86
C VAL A 114 1.47 6.37 12.11
N ALA A 115 1.82 6.77 10.89
CA ALA A 115 2.89 6.12 10.13
C ALA A 115 4.23 6.71 10.54
N ILE A 116 5.11 5.86 11.08
CA ILE A 116 6.40 6.23 11.64
C ILE A 116 7.49 5.51 10.84
N PRO A 117 8.38 6.22 10.14
CA PRO A 117 9.51 5.58 9.46
C PRO A 117 10.52 5.08 10.50
N ILE A 118 10.89 3.81 10.37
CA ILE A 118 11.78 3.14 11.32
C ILE A 118 13.07 2.65 10.66
N ILE A 119 13.08 2.45 9.34
CA ILE A 119 14.26 1.99 8.59
C ILE A 119 14.36 2.75 7.28
N HIS A 120 15.59 3.08 6.92
CA HIS A 120 15.98 3.65 5.63
C HIS A 120 17.11 2.83 5.05
N VAL A 121 17.00 2.47 3.78
CA VAL A 121 18.01 1.67 3.09
C VAL A 121 18.39 2.35 1.79
N LEU A 122 19.68 2.57 1.57
CA LEU A 122 20.19 2.91 0.25
C LEU A 122 20.57 1.62 -0.46
N LEU A 123 19.96 1.36 -1.60
CA LEU A 123 20.22 0.17 -2.41
C LEU A 123 20.92 0.55 -3.71
N ILE A 124 21.78 -0.33 -4.21
CA ILE A 124 22.47 -0.15 -5.50
C ILE A 124 21.68 -0.69 -6.70
N ASN A 125 20.66 -1.51 -6.44
CA ASN A 125 19.72 -2.04 -7.41
C ASN A 125 18.35 -2.31 -6.74
N ASN A 126 17.41 -2.86 -7.50
CA ASN A 126 16.04 -3.16 -7.06
C ASN A 126 15.65 -4.60 -7.38
N THR A 127 16.62 -5.51 -7.34
CA THR A 127 16.39 -6.93 -7.60
C THR A 127 15.68 -7.61 -6.43
N THR A 128 15.00 -8.72 -6.69
CA THR A 128 14.42 -9.55 -5.63
C THR A 128 15.47 -9.94 -4.58
N THR A 129 16.68 -10.30 -5.00
CA THR A 129 17.79 -10.68 -4.12
C THR A 129 18.17 -9.56 -3.15
N ALA A 130 18.30 -8.31 -3.63
CA ALA A 130 18.59 -7.17 -2.76
C ALA A 130 17.45 -6.91 -1.76
N TYR A 131 16.20 -6.99 -2.20
CA TYR A 131 15.05 -6.85 -1.30
C TYR A 131 14.94 -8.01 -0.31
N CYS A 132 15.28 -9.25 -0.69
CA CYS A 132 15.33 -10.39 0.23
C CYS A 132 16.28 -10.10 1.38
N ARG A 133 17.45 -9.52 1.11
CA ARG A 133 18.40 -9.16 2.16
C ARG A 133 17.86 -8.10 3.11
N VAL A 134 17.13 -7.11 2.58
CA VAL A 134 16.42 -6.12 3.42
C VAL A 134 15.35 -6.79 4.27
N MET A 135 14.53 -7.68 3.71
CA MET A 135 13.49 -8.39 4.47
C MET A 135 14.11 -9.30 5.54
N GLN A 136 15.25 -9.94 5.26
CA GLN A 136 16.01 -10.72 6.25
C GLN A 136 16.55 -9.82 7.36
N PHE A 137 17.00 -8.61 7.04
CA PHE A 137 17.38 -7.63 8.05
C PHE A 137 16.19 -7.28 8.96
N ILE A 138 14.99 -7.09 8.39
CA ILE A 138 13.77 -6.81 9.16
C ILE A 138 13.36 -8.00 10.04
N ARG A 139 13.42 -9.22 9.49
CA ARG A 139 12.95 -10.43 10.16
C ARG A 139 13.92 -10.91 11.24
N ASN A 140 15.21 -10.95 10.91
CA ASN A 140 16.23 -11.65 11.69
C ASN A 140 17.13 -10.66 12.45
N ASP A 141 17.70 -9.68 11.75
CA ASP A 141 18.76 -8.83 12.31
C ASP A 141 18.20 -7.76 13.26
N LEU A 142 17.01 -7.24 12.95
CA LEU A 142 16.32 -6.24 13.77
C LEU A 142 15.68 -6.81 15.04
N ALA A 143 15.46 -8.13 15.10
CA ALA A 143 14.86 -8.86 16.23
C ALA A 143 13.70 -8.10 16.94
N LEU A 144 12.74 -7.61 16.16
CA LEU A 144 11.53 -6.97 16.66
C LEU A 144 10.43 -8.00 16.92
N ASN A 145 9.68 -7.81 18.00
CA ASN A 145 8.56 -8.68 18.38
C ASN A 145 7.30 -8.42 17.54
N LEU A 146 7.40 -8.53 16.22
CA LEU A 146 6.27 -8.39 15.30
C LEU A 146 5.48 -9.69 15.21
N SER A 147 4.15 -9.59 15.19
CA SER A 147 3.27 -10.73 14.93
C SER A 147 3.08 -10.90 13.42
N TYR A 148 4.02 -11.60 12.76
CA TYR A 148 4.06 -11.74 11.30
C TYR A 148 2.77 -12.34 10.71
N GLU A 149 2.16 -13.32 11.37
CA GLU A 149 0.86 -13.92 10.95
C GLU A 149 -0.29 -12.91 10.89
N ASN A 150 -0.21 -11.84 11.69
CA ASN A 150 -1.22 -10.78 11.76
C ASN A 150 -0.71 -9.47 11.16
N LEU A 151 0.39 -9.53 10.41
CA LEU A 151 1.04 -8.38 9.82
C LEU A 151 0.57 -8.20 8.38
N GLN A 152 0.01 -7.03 8.09
CA GLN A 152 -0.20 -6.57 6.74
C GLN A 152 1.04 -5.81 6.28
N ILE A 153 1.61 -6.16 5.13
CA ILE A 153 2.69 -5.39 4.50
C ILE A 153 2.13 -4.75 3.23
N ILE A 154 2.10 -3.42 3.19
CA ILE A 154 1.58 -2.64 2.07
C ILE A 154 2.75 -2.17 1.22
N THR A 155 2.74 -2.58 -0.04
CA THR A 155 3.72 -2.20 -1.07
C THR A 155 3.02 -1.66 -2.30
N ASP A 156 3.78 -1.14 -3.27
CA ASP A 156 3.26 -0.98 -4.62
C ASP A 156 3.27 -2.34 -5.37
N TYR A 157 3.21 -2.31 -6.70
CA TYR A 157 3.22 -3.53 -7.52
C TYR A 157 4.61 -3.84 -8.11
N GLU A 158 5.69 -3.41 -7.45
CA GLU A 158 7.04 -3.78 -7.84
C GLU A 158 7.30 -5.28 -7.59
N HIS A 159 7.55 -6.04 -8.65
CA HIS A 159 7.78 -7.48 -8.58
C HIS A 159 8.92 -7.86 -7.62
N GLY A 160 10.06 -7.16 -7.73
CA GLY A 160 11.25 -7.41 -6.90
C GLY A 160 10.93 -7.44 -5.41
N LEU A 161 10.28 -6.37 -4.93
CA LEU A 161 9.93 -6.19 -3.53
C LEU A 161 8.84 -7.17 -3.08
N ARG A 162 7.82 -7.41 -3.91
CA ARG A 162 6.73 -8.34 -3.57
C ARG A 162 7.24 -9.77 -3.44
N ASN A 163 8.08 -10.22 -4.36
CA ASN A 163 8.69 -11.55 -4.32
C ASN A 163 9.53 -11.73 -3.06
N ALA A 164 10.33 -10.72 -2.69
CA ALA A 164 11.15 -10.78 -1.49
C ALA A 164 10.33 -10.89 -0.20
N ILE A 165 9.21 -10.17 -0.10
CA ILE A 165 8.30 -10.28 1.05
C ILE A 165 7.71 -11.69 1.11
N THR A 166 7.21 -12.22 -0.01
CA THR A 166 6.64 -13.58 -0.05
C THR A 166 7.66 -14.65 0.31
N ARG A 167 8.93 -14.51 -0.13
CA ARG A 167 10.01 -15.47 0.18
C ARG A 167 10.44 -15.41 1.65
N VAL A 168 10.60 -14.21 2.21
CA VAL A 168 11.20 -14.03 3.54
C VAL A 168 10.17 -13.95 4.66
N ILE A 169 8.96 -13.45 4.39
CA ILE A 169 7.88 -13.28 5.38
C ILE A 169 6.55 -13.81 4.80
N PRO A 170 6.48 -15.11 4.44
CA PRO A 170 5.29 -15.71 3.83
C PRO A 170 4.04 -15.67 4.74
N GLU A 171 4.23 -15.54 6.05
CA GLU A 171 3.14 -15.48 7.03
C GLU A 171 2.40 -14.14 7.00
N ALA A 172 3.06 -13.09 6.52
CA ALA A 172 2.47 -11.76 6.43
C ALA A 172 1.57 -11.62 5.20
N THR A 173 0.49 -10.86 5.34
CA THR A 173 -0.37 -10.52 4.21
C THR A 173 0.31 -9.44 3.35
N ASN A 174 0.83 -9.82 2.19
CA ASN A 174 1.44 -8.90 1.22
C ASN A 174 0.38 -8.22 0.32
N THR A 175 -0.06 -7.03 0.71
CA THR A 175 -1.13 -6.32 0.02
C THR A 175 -0.60 -5.26 -0.94
N GLY A 176 -1.05 -5.29 -2.19
CA GLY A 176 -0.81 -4.20 -3.15
C GLY A 176 -1.59 -2.93 -2.82
N CYS A 177 -0.96 -1.77 -3.00
CA CYS A 177 -1.59 -0.48 -2.76
C CYS A 177 -2.77 -0.20 -3.72
N TRP A 178 -3.98 -0.02 -3.19
CA TRP A 178 -5.19 0.29 -3.96
C TRP A 178 -5.07 1.55 -4.83
N PHE A 179 -4.31 2.54 -4.39
CA PHE A 179 -4.05 3.75 -5.18
C PHE A 179 -3.16 3.47 -6.40
N HIS A 180 -2.15 2.62 -6.27
CA HIS A 180 -1.31 2.20 -7.39
C HIS A 180 -2.09 1.29 -8.36
N TYR A 181 -2.98 0.45 -7.83
CA TYR A 181 -3.93 -0.32 -8.63
C TYR A 181 -4.79 0.58 -9.54
N ILE A 182 -5.42 1.61 -8.96
CA ILE A 182 -6.22 2.60 -9.73
C ILE A 182 -5.35 3.28 -10.79
N ARG A 183 -4.14 3.71 -10.43
CA ARG A 183 -3.21 4.36 -11.37
C ARG A 183 -2.83 3.47 -12.55
N CYS A 184 -2.70 2.17 -12.35
CA CYS A 184 -2.46 1.23 -13.44
C CYS A 184 -3.65 1.18 -14.41
N ILE A 185 -4.88 1.15 -13.89
CA ILE A 185 -6.09 1.20 -14.73
C ILE A 185 -6.17 2.54 -15.46
N THR A 186 -6.02 3.69 -14.78
CA THR A 186 -6.11 5.00 -15.44
C THR A 186 -5.02 5.21 -16.50
N ARG A 187 -3.81 4.69 -16.28
CA ARG A 187 -2.75 4.65 -17.28
C ARG A 187 -3.14 3.82 -18.49
N TYR A 188 -3.75 2.66 -18.30
CA TYR A 188 -4.27 1.86 -19.41
C TYR A 188 -5.32 2.64 -20.22
N LEU A 189 -6.27 3.30 -19.53
CA LEU A 189 -7.30 4.11 -20.20
C LEU A 189 -6.68 5.21 -21.07
N ARG A 190 -5.67 5.92 -20.54
CA ARG A 190 -4.97 7.00 -21.24
C ARG A 190 -4.23 6.48 -22.47
N ASN A 191 -3.46 5.40 -22.31
CA ASN A 191 -2.61 4.87 -23.37
C ASN A 191 -3.40 4.20 -24.51
N ASN A 192 -4.64 3.79 -24.25
CA ASN A 192 -5.52 3.15 -25.24
C ASN A 192 -6.66 4.06 -25.72
N GLY A 193 -6.58 5.38 -25.46
CA GLY A 193 -7.56 6.34 -25.97
C GLY A 193 -8.97 6.22 -25.36
N LEU A 194 -9.12 5.56 -24.21
CA LEU A 194 -10.43 5.29 -23.58
C LEU A 194 -10.95 6.47 -22.73
N ILE A 195 -10.17 7.54 -22.56
CA ILE A 195 -10.57 8.71 -21.76
C ILE A 195 -11.87 9.31 -22.29
N ASN A 196 -12.02 9.46 -23.62
CA ASN A 196 -13.19 10.08 -24.21
C ASN A 196 -14.46 9.29 -23.88
N ILE A 197 -14.47 7.98 -24.14
CA ILE A 197 -15.64 7.13 -23.85
C ILE A 197 -15.98 7.12 -22.34
N CYS A 198 -14.98 7.13 -21.46
CA CYS A 198 -15.18 7.21 -20.01
C CYS A 198 -15.73 8.56 -19.52
N ASN A 199 -15.62 9.63 -20.31
CA ASN A 199 -16.14 10.95 -19.95
C ASN A 199 -17.46 11.26 -20.66
N THR A 200 -17.76 10.64 -21.80
CA THR A 200 -19.00 10.88 -22.56
C THR A 200 -20.09 9.83 -22.34
N ASN A 201 -19.75 8.64 -21.84
CA ASN A 201 -20.69 7.55 -21.60
C ASN A 201 -20.71 7.17 -20.10
N GLU A 202 -21.87 7.38 -19.46
CA GLU A 202 -22.07 7.11 -18.03
C GLU A 202 -21.87 5.63 -17.68
N ASN A 203 -22.37 4.72 -18.51
CA ASN A 203 -22.22 3.27 -18.32
C ASN A 203 -20.74 2.85 -18.39
N ALA A 204 -19.99 3.37 -19.37
CA ALA A 204 -18.57 3.10 -19.50
C ALA A 204 -17.77 3.61 -18.30
N ARG A 205 -18.07 4.81 -17.81
CA ARG A 205 -17.46 5.34 -16.58
C ARG A 205 -17.81 4.47 -15.37
N CYS A 206 -19.07 4.07 -15.26
CA CYS A 206 -19.55 3.21 -14.19
C CYS A 206 -18.80 1.87 -14.17
N ILE A 207 -18.64 1.22 -15.32
CA ILE A 207 -17.86 -0.01 -15.49
C ILE A 207 -16.41 0.16 -15.03
N VAL A 208 -15.73 1.20 -15.48
CA VAL A 208 -14.35 1.50 -15.06
C VAL A 208 -14.25 1.67 -13.54
N ARG A 209 -15.21 2.35 -12.94
CA ARG A 209 -15.25 2.52 -11.49
C ARG A 209 -15.54 1.21 -10.75
N MET A 210 -16.38 0.34 -11.30
CA MET A 210 -16.61 -0.99 -10.74
C MET A 210 -15.34 -1.85 -10.79
N LEU A 211 -14.57 -1.80 -11.89
CA LEU A 211 -13.23 -2.41 -11.94
C LEU A 211 -12.33 -1.86 -10.84
N MET A 212 -12.28 -0.53 -10.67
CA MET A 212 -11.50 0.12 -9.60
C MET A 212 -11.95 -0.27 -8.17
N ALA A 213 -13.19 -0.71 -8.01
CA ALA A 213 -13.77 -1.11 -6.74
C ALA A 213 -13.63 -2.62 -6.44
N LEU A 214 -13.30 -3.46 -7.43
CA LEU A 214 -13.12 -4.91 -7.26
C LEU A 214 -12.22 -5.29 -6.08
N PRO A 215 -11.08 -4.62 -5.81
CA PRO A 215 -10.23 -4.93 -4.67
C PRO A 215 -10.95 -4.95 -3.31
N HIS A 216 -12.09 -4.26 -3.17
CA HIS A 216 -12.87 -4.28 -1.93
C HIS A 216 -13.68 -5.56 -1.70
N LEU A 217 -13.75 -6.44 -2.70
CA LEU A 217 -14.28 -7.80 -2.60
C LEU A 217 -13.20 -8.77 -2.13
N PRO A 218 -13.58 -9.88 -1.48
CA PRO A 218 -12.62 -10.89 -1.05
C PRO A 218 -12.00 -11.61 -2.26
N GLY A 219 -10.72 -11.99 -2.14
CA GLY A 219 -10.05 -12.78 -3.16
C GLY A 219 -10.68 -14.18 -3.31
N ASN A 220 -10.98 -14.83 -2.19
CA ASN A 220 -11.70 -16.09 -2.14
C ASN A 220 -13.21 -15.88 -1.94
N PRO A 221 -14.08 -16.74 -2.50
CA PRO A 221 -15.51 -16.65 -2.28
C PRO A 221 -15.91 -16.76 -0.81
N ILE A 222 -16.72 -15.81 -0.36
CA ILE A 222 -17.45 -15.86 0.93
C ILE A 222 -18.95 -15.82 0.67
N GLU A 223 -19.74 -16.20 1.67
CA GLU A 223 -21.19 -16.18 1.59
C GLU A 223 -21.82 -15.46 2.79
N TYR A 224 -22.79 -14.59 2.51
CA TYR A 224 -23.69 -14.00 3.50
C TYR A 224 -25.11 -14.11 2.98
N HIS A 225 -26.03 -14.66 3.79
CA HIS A 225 -27.45 -14.76 3.43
C HIS A 225 -27.68 -15.29 2.01
N GLN A 226 -27.03 -16.40 1.63
CA GLN A 226 -27.11 -17.03 0.29
C GLN A 226 -26.53 -16.20 -0.86
N ASN A 227 -25.98 -15.01 -0.59
CA ASN A 227 -25.26 -14.21 -1.57
C ASN A 227 -23.77 -14.52 -1.49
N ARG A 228 -23.16 -14.82 -2.64
CA ARG A 228 -21.72 -15.08 -2.75
C ARG A 228 -20.97 -13.84 -3.21
N PHE A 229 -19.83 -13.58 -2.59
CA PHE A 229 -18.99 -12.42 -2.89
C PHE A 229 -17.56 -12.88 -3.17
N SER A 230 -17.02 -12.48 -4.32
CA SER A 230 -15.58 -12.57 -4.63
C SER A 230 -15.23 -11.60 -5.74
N ILE A 231 -13.96 -11.26 -5.86
CA ILE A 231 -13.41 -10.51 -7.00
C ILE A 231 -13.79 -11.18 -8.32
N GLN A 232 -13.67 -12.51 -8.40
CA GLN A 232 -14.00 -13.28 -9.61
C GLN A 232 -15.47 -13.11 -10.01
N LEU A 233 -16.41 -13.19 -9.05
CA LEU A 233 -17.83 -12.98 -9.32
C LEU A 233 -18.11 -11.53 -9.72
N GLY A 234 -17.47 -10.56 -9.06
CA GLY A 234 -17.59 -9.14 -9.40
C GLY A 234 -17.09 -8.84 -10.81
N PHE A 235 -15.99 -9.46 -11.23
CA PHE A 235 -15.46 -9.29 -12.59
C PHE A 235 -16.40 -9.90 -13.64
N ARG A 236 -16.97 -11.08 -13.39
CA ARG A 236 -17.99 -11.66 -14.29
C ARG A 236 -19.21 -10.76 -14.43
N PHE A 237 -19.72 -10.22 -13.31
CA PHE A 237 -20.81 -9.25 -13.35
C PHE A 237 -20.47 -8.02 -14.21
N ILE A 238 -19.23 -7.51 -14.14
CA ILE A 238 -18.78 -6.42 -15.00
C ILE A 238 -18.73 -6.84 -16.48
N GLN A 239 -18.25 -8.05 -16.79
CA GLN A 239 -18.25 -8.59 -18.15
C GLN A 239 -19.68 -8.68 -18.71
N ASP A 240 -20.65 -9.05 -17.89
CA ASP A 240 -22.07 -9.12 -18.25
C ASP A 240 -22.63 -7.73 -18.55
N LEU A 241 -22.37 -6.74 -17.69
CA LEU A 241 -22.79 -5.36 -17.93
C LEU A 241 -22.19 -4.73 -19.18
N VAL A 242 -20.96 -5.09 -19.53
CA VAL A 242 -20.34 -4.60 -20.78
C VAL A 242 -21.09 -5.12 -21.99
N ARG A 243 -21.63 -6.35 -21.93
CA ARG A 243 -22.50 -6.90 -22.98
C ARG A 243 -23.88 -6.27 -23.00
N ASP A 244 -24.50 -6.14 -21.83
CA ASP A 244 -25.83 -5.55 -21.70
C ASP A 244 -25.89 -4.08 -22.16
N TYR A 245 -24.77 -3.35 -22.04
CA TYR A 245 -24.64 -1.98 -22.51
C TYR A 245 -24.05 -1.82 -23.91
N GLU A 246 -23.80 -2.93 -24.63
CA GLU A 246 -23.22 -2.94 -25.98
C GLU A 246 -21.88 -2.18 -26.06
N LEU A 247 -21.03 -2.38 -25.04
CA LEU A 247 -19.74 -1.71 -24.88
C LEU A 247 -18.53 -2.61 -25.17
N GLU A 248 -18.73 -3.80 -25.73
CA GLU A 248 -17.66 -4.78 -25.99
C GLU A 248 -16.60 -4.24 -26.94
N VAL A 249 -17.01 -3.48 -27.96
CA VAL A 249 -16.08 -2.89 -28.94
C VAL A 249 -15.16 -1.87 -28.27
N GLN A 250 -15.71 -1.05 -27.37
CA GLN A 250 -14.98 0.03 -26.71
C GLN A 250 -14.16 -0.46 -25.51
N LEU A 251 -14.69 -1.41 -24.72
CA LEU A 251 -14.10 -1.85 -23.46
C LEU A 251 -13.48 -3.25 -23.50
N GLY A 252 -13.63 -4.01 -24.58
CA GLY A 252 -13.10 -5.37 -24.68
C GLY A 252 -11.57 -5.47 -24.56
N GLY A 253 -10.85 -4.43 -25.00
CA GLY A 253 -9.39 -4.32 -24.74
C GLY A 253 -9.08 -4.22 -23.25
N LEU A 254 -9.81 -3.37 -22.53
CA LEU A 254 -9.66 -3.16 -21.09
C LEU A 254 -9.99 -4.44 -20.30
N LEU A 255 -11.06 -5.14 -20.66
CA LEU A 255 -11.44 -6.40 -20.01
C LEU A 255 -10.37 -7.48 -20.21
N ARG A 256 -9.84 -7.64 -21.43
CA ARG A 256 -8.75 -8.60 -21.69
C ARG A 256 -7.46 -8.25 -20.95
N TYR A 257 -7.11 -6.97 -20.88
CA TYR A 257 -6.00 -6.51 -20.04
C TYR A 257 -6.25 -6.86 -18.57
N PHE A 258 -7.46 -6.59 -18.08
CA PHE A 258 -7.80 -6.85 -16.69
C PHE A 258 -7.73 -8.33 -16.34
N GLU A 259 -8.31 -9.19 -17.17
CA GLU A 259 -8.27 -10.64 -17.01
C GLU A 259 -6.81 -11.14 -17.00
N ARG A 260 -6.04 -10.88 -18.05
CA ARG A 260 -4.67 -11.39 -18.17
C ARG A 260 -3.73 -10.88 -17.08
N PHE A 261 -3.79 -9.59 -16.77
CA PHE A 261 -2.83 -9.01 -15.83
C PHE A 261 -3.31 -9.13 -14.39
N TRP A 262 -4.52 -8.65 -14.08
CA TRP A 262 -4.98 -8.62 -12.68
C TRP A 262 -5.49 -9.98 -12.22
N MET A 263 -6.25 -10.70 -13.04
CA MET A 263 -6.84 -11.98 -12.62
C MET A 263 -5.83 -13.12 -12.74
N ASP A 264 -5.08 -13.20 -13.85
CA ASP A 264 -4.18 -14.35 -14.10
C ASP A 264 -2.78 -14.14 -13.50
N VAL A 265 -2.10 -13.02 -13.82
CA VAL A 265 -0.71 -12.77 -13.38
C VAL A 265 -0.63 -12.34 -11.92
N VAL A 266 -1.40 -11.31 -11.52
CA VAL A 266 -1.37 -10.83 -10.12
C VAL A 266 -2.17 -11.77 -9.23
N GLY A 267 -3.37 -12.18 -9.64
CA GLY A 267 -4.25 -13.02 -8.85
C GLY A 267 -5.08 -12.25 -7.81
N PRO A 268 -6.38 -12.54 -7.63
CA PRO A 268 -7.28 -11.84 -6.70
C PRO A 268 -6.76 -11.67 -5.26
N LEU A 269 -6.04 -12.66 -4.73
CA LEU A 269 -5.51 -12.64 -3.37
C LEU A 269 -4.40 -11.59 -3.17
N ASN A 270 -3.70 -11.21 -4.24
CA ASN A 270 -2.56 -10.30 -4.16
C ASN A 270 -2.92 -8.82 -4.29
N PHE A 271 -4.14 -8.52 -4.78
CA PHE A 271 -4.62 -7.14 -4.91
C PHE A 271 -5.91 -6.86 -4.13
N THR A 272 -6.50 -7.85 -3.46
CA THR A 272 -7.63 -7.63 -2.55
C THR A 272 -7.23 -6.76 -1.37
N VAL A 273 -8.13 -5.85 -1.00
CA VAL A 273 -8.07 -5.00 0.19
C VAL A 273 -9.32 -5.18 1.06
N TYR A 274 -9.99 -6.32 0.90
CA TYR A 274 -11.20 -6.71 1.64
C TYR A 274 -10.96 -6.63 3.15
N ARG A 275 -11.81 -5.87 3.84
CA ARG A 275 -11.76 -5.62 5.31
C ARG A 275 -10.44 -5.08 5.85
N LEU A 276 -9.53 -4.60 4.99
CA LEU A 276 -8.28 -4.00 5.44
C LEU A 276 -8.51 -2.54 5.84
N ARG A 277 -8.04 -2.22 7.05
CA ARG A 277 -8.08 -0.87 7.61
C ARG A 277 -7.23 0.11 6.79
N TYR A 278 -6.05 -0.34 6.35
CA TYR A 278 -5.15 0.45 5.52
C TYR A 278 -5.04 -0.21 4.15
N ARG A 279 -5.34 0.57 3.09
CA ARG A 279 -5.46 0.06 1.71
C ARG A 279 -4.59 0.82 0.72
N ALA A 280 -4.10 1.99 1.12
CA ALA A 280 -3.34 2.87 0.25
C ALA A 280 -2.05 3.31 0.94
N ASN A 281 -0.97 3.40 0.18
CA ASN A 281 0.35 3.78 0.65
C ASN A 281 0.53 5.31 0.82
N ASN A 282 -0.57 6.03 1.06
CA ASN A 282 -0.57 7.49 1.09
C ASN A 282 0.36 8.08 2.16
N PHE A 283 0.57 7.33 3.25
CA PHE A 283 1.47 7.76 4.32
C PHE A 283 2.92 7.83 3.83
N ILE A 284 3.39 6.81 3.11
CA ILE A 284 4.75 6.78 2.60
C ILE A 284 4.92 7.77 1.43
N GLU A 285 3.90 7.93 0.58
CA GLU A 285 3.94 8.91 -0.52
C GLU A 285 4.04 10.34 0.01
N SER A 286 3.22 10.67 1.02
CA SER A 286 3.29 11.97 1.70
C SER A 286 4.64 12.16 2.40
N TYR A 287 5.19 11.08 2.96
CA TYR A 287 6.51 11.08 3.55
C TYR A 287 7.61 11.35 2.51
N HIS A 288 7.63 10.64 1.37
CA HIS A 288 8.58 10.87 0.29
C HIS A 288 8.46 12.29 -0.29
N ALA A 289 7.24 12.80 -0.47
CA ALA A 289 7.03 14.20 -0.87
C ALA A 289 7.59 15.19 0.17
N THR A 290 7.50 14.87 1.46
CA THR A 290 8.11 15.65 2.54
C THR A 290 9.63 15.58 2.48
N LEU A 291 10.22 14.42 2.19
CA LEU A 291 11.66 14.28 2.00
C LEU A 291 12.17 15.15 0.85
N VAL A 292 11.48 15.14 -0.29
CA VAL A 292 11.83 15.99 -1.44
C VAL A 292 11.78 17.47 -1.06
N ARG A 293 10.79 17.90 -0.28
CA ARG A 293 10.70 19.30 0.20
C ARG A 293 11.81 19.68 1.18
N LEU A 294 12.21 18.75 2.06
CA LEU A 294 13.23 18.98 3.08
C LEU A 294 14.64 18.95 2.50
N MET A 295 14.95 17.97 1.67
CA MET A 295 16.31 17.69 1.19
C MET A 295 16.57 18.16 -0.24
N GLY A 296 15.51 18.41 -1.02
CA GLY A 296 15.58 18.58 -2.47
C GLY A 296 15.60 17.24 -3.21
N GLN A 297 15.64 17.30 -4.54
CA GLN A 297 15.92 16.13 -5.37
C GLN A 297 17.43 15.92 -5.46
N HIS A 298 17.87 14.67 -5.37
CA HIS A 298 19.28 14.30 -5.44
C HIS A 298 20.23 15.14 -4.55
N PRO A 299 19.99 15.19 -3.23
CA PRO A 299 20.84 15.93 -2.30
C PRO A 299 22.30 15.44 -2.30
N PRO A 300 23.27 16.29 -1.90
CA PRO A 300 24.63 15.82 -1.58
C PRO A 300 24.61 14.80 -0.43
N LEU A 301 25.46 13.75 -0.50
CA LEU A 301 25.44 12.60 0.43
C LEU A 301 25.34 12.97 1.90
N TYR A 302 26.23 13.83 2.39
CA TYR A 302 26.24 14.18 3.81
C TYR A 302 25.09 15.11 4.19
N ARG A 303 24.58 15.93 3.26
CA ARG A 303 23.36 16.70 3.51
C ARG A 303 22.16 15.76 3.63
N PHE A 304 22.04 14.80 2.72
CA PHE A 304 21.05 13.73 2.78
C PHE A 304 21.09 13.01 4.14
N TYR A 305 22.29 12.56 4.53
CA TYR A 305 22.49 11.79 5.75
C TYR A 305 22.12 12.59 7.02
N GLU A 306 22.51 13.86 7.11
CA GLU A 306 22.13 14.74 8.22
C GLU A 306 20.60 14.89 8.34
N HIS A 307 19.91 15.08 7.22
CA HIS A 307 18.45 15.17 7.23
C HIS A 307 17.81 13.84 7.62
N LEU A 308 18.41 12.70 7.22
CA LEU A 308 17.93 11.37 7.57
C LEU A 308 18.02 11.13 9.09
N ARG A 309 19.12 11.52 9.72
CA ARG A 309 19.26 11.52 11.19
C ARG A 309 18.25 12.44 11.87
N GLY A 310 18.01 13.63 11.32
CA GLY A 310 16.97 14.52 11.83
C GLY A 310 15.55 13.96 11.69
N ILE A 311 15.31 13.08 10.70
CA ILE A 311 14.03 12.37 10.57
C ILE A 311 13.92 11.25 11.60
N GLU A 312 14.98 10.49 11.83
CA GLU A 312 15.01 9.50 12.92
C GLU A 312 14.66 10.16 14.25
N GLU A 313 15.27 11.30 14.57
CA GLU A 313 15.02 12.03 15.81
C GLU A 313 13.54 12.42 15.96
N ARG A 314 12.94 12.93 14.89
CA ARG A 314 11.49 13.22 14.86
C ARG A 314 10.64 11.96 14.98
N SER A 315 11.06 10.86 14.36
CA SER A 315 10.32 9.60 14.37
C SER A 315 10.31 8.97 15.76
N ARG A 316 11.41 9.07 16.50
CA ARG A 316 11.49 8.69 17.91
C ARG A 316 10.54 9.52 18.78
N ALA A 317 10.52 10.85 18.60
CA ALA A 317 9.58 11.72 19.30
C ALA A 317 8.11 11.38 18.94
N ASP A 318 7.83 11.15 17.67
CA ASP A 318 6.52 10.76 17.16
C ASP A 318 6.05 9.42 17.75
N PHE A 319 6.95 8.45 17.88
CA PHE A 319 6.66 7.15 18.51
C PHE A 319 6.31 7.32 19.99
N ILE A 320 7.11 8.07 20.75
CA ILE A 320 6.85 8.33 22.18
C ILE A 320 5.50 9.04 22.36
N ARG A 321 5.21 10.03 21.51
CA ARG A 321 3.92 10.73 21.53
C ARG A 321 2.76 9.79 21.20
N ALA A 322 2.94 8.89 20.23
CA ALA A 322 1.95 7.88 19.87
C ALA A 322 1.67 6.90 21.02
N ILE A 323 2.70 6.44 21.75
CA ILE A 323 2.52 5.61 22.96
C ILE A 323 1.67 6.36 23.98
N ASN A 324 1.97 7.64 24.22
CA ASN A 324 1.30 8.47 25.20
C ASN A 324 -0.10 8.96 24.76
N GLY A 325 -0.59 8.51 23.60
CA GLY A 325 -1.87 8.95 23.03
C GLY A 325 -1.91 10.43 22.65
N GLN A 326 -0.73 11.06 22.51
CA GLN A 326 -0.62 12.47 22.16
C GLN A 326 -0.74 12.65 20.63
N PRO A 327 -1.36 13.74 20.15
CA PRO A 327 -1.57 13.96 18.73
C PRO A 327 -0.24 14.22 18.02
N VAL A 328 0.26 13.26 17.23
CA VAL A 328 1.58 13.36 16.60
C VAL A 328 1.65 14.45 15.51
N ARG A 329 0.60 14.59 14.70
CA ARG A 329 0.51 15.61 13.65
C ARG A 329 -0.72 16.48 13.88
N ARG A 330 -0.72 17.72 13.35
CA ARG A 330 -1.95 18.54 13.32
C ARG A 330 -3.02 17.75 12.58
N VAL A 331 -4.22 17.69 13.15
CA VAL A 331 -5.38 17.09 12.50
C VAL A 331 -5.67 17.91 11.25
N ASP A 332 -5.34 17.37 10.08
CA ASP A 332 -5.61 18.03 8.82
C ASP A 332 -7.08 17.77 8.47
N TYR A 333 -7.95 18.72 8.80
CA TYR A 333 -9.39 18.66 8.52
C TYR A 333 -9.72 18.60 7.01
N ARG A 334 -8.72 18.70 6.12
CA ARG A 334 -8.85 18.45 4.67
C ARG A 334 -8.97 16.96 4.31
N GLY A 335 -8.92 16.07 5.30
CA GLY A 335 -8.99 14.61 5.14
C GLY A 335 -10.40 13.99 5.03
N ASN A 336 -11.47 14.75 4.82
CA ASN A 336 -12.86 14.25 4.85
C ASN A 336 -13.19 13.11 3.86
N THR A 337 -12.39 12.88 2.82
CA THR A 337 -12.68 11.84 1.81
C THR A 337 -12.30 10.43 2.28
N ARG A 338 -11.27 10.27 3.13
CA ARG A 338 -10.88 8.93 3.63
C ARG A 338 -11.89 8.36 4.63
N PRO A 339 -12.31 9.12 5.67
CA PRO A 339 -13.42 8.69 6.52
C PRO A 339 -14.67 8.42 5.69
N ARG A 340 -14.97 9.23 4.67
CA ARG A 340 -16.14 9.01 3.81
C ARG A 340 -16.07 7.70 3.01
N ASN A 341 -14.95 7.41 2.34
CA ASN A 341 -14.79 6.17 1.59
C ASN A 341 -14.80 4.95 2.52
N ASP A 342 -14.15 5.04 3.69
CA ASP A 342 -14.20 4.01 4.73
C ASP A 342 -15.64 3.77 5.20
N ILE A 343 -16.41 4.83 5.46
CA ILE A 343 -17.82 4.74 5.83
C ILE A 343 -18.63 4.06 4.72
N ILE A 344 -18.49 4.48 3.46
CA ILE A 344 -19.21 3.86 2.33
C ILE A 344 -18.92 2.36 2.24
N ILE A 345 -17.65 1.96 2.27
CA ILE A 345 -17.25 0.55 2.16
C ILE A 345 -17.74 -0.26 3.35
N ASN A 346 -17.57 0.26 4.57
CA ASN A 346 -17.98 -0.47 5.78
C ASN A 346 -19.49 -0.60 5.87
N THR A 347 -20.26 0.45 5.57
CA THR A 347 -21.72 0.40 5.52
C THR A 347 -22.22 -0.52 4.40
N ALA A 348 -21.55 -0.55 3.25
CA ALA A 348 -21.90 -1.49 2.17
C ALA A 348 -21.71 -2.95 2.61
N TRP A 349 -20.61 -3.24 3.32
CA TRP A 349 -20.38 -4.58 3.87
C TRP A 349 -21.35 -4.94 4.99
N GLU A 350 -21.65 -4.02 5.90
CA GLU A 350 -22.69 -4.21 6.93
C GLU A 350 -24.05 -4.54 6.31
N ARG A 351 -24.40 -3.90 5.19
CA ARG A 351 -25.62 -4.22 4.44
C ARG A 351 -25.57 -5.59 3.77
N CYS A 352 -24.41 -6.06 3.33
CA CYS A 352 -24.24 -7.42 2.80
C CYS A 352 -24.42 -8.47 3.92
N GLU A 353 -23.80 -8.21 5.08
CA GLU A 353 -23.87 -9.07 6.27
C GLU A 353 -25.27 -9.17 6.85
N ASN A 354 -26.12 -8.17 6.63
CA ASN A 354 -27.53 -8.17 7.02
C ASN A 354 -28.49 -8.64 5.90
N GLY A 355 -27.95 -9.11 4.77
CA GLY A 355 -28.75 -9.63 3.65
C GLY A 355 -29.49 -8.56 2.83
N VAL A 356 -29.21 -7.28 3.04
CA VAL A 356 -29.81 -6.16 2.31
C VAL A 356 -29.13 -5.97 0.95
N TYR A 357 -27.80 -6.17 0.89
CA TYR A 357 -27.02 -6.05 -0.33
C TYR A 357 -26.56 -7.40 -0.85
N ASN A 358 -26.77 -7.64 -2.14
CA ASN A 358 -26.10 -8.67 -2.91
C ASN A 358 -24.82 -8.09 -3.55
N LEU A 359 -24.11 -8.91 -4.34
CA LEU A 359 -22.86 -8.53 -5.01
C LEU A 359 -23.02 -7.27 -5.90
N GLU A 360 -24.11 -7.18 -6.65
CA GLU A 360 -24.40 -6.03 -7.51
C GLU A 360 -24.59 -4.76 -6.69
N ASN A 361 -25.44 -4.82 -5.66
CA ASN A 361 -25.69 -3.68 -4.78
C ASN A 361 -24.38 -3.19 -4.15
N PHE A 362 -23.53 -4.12 -3.71
CA PHE A 362 -22.22 -3.80 -3.17
C PHE A 362 -21.32 -3.10 -4.18
N ILE A 363 -21.08 -3.71 -5.35
CA ILE A 363 -20.10 -3.20 -6.31
C ILE A 363 -20.52 -1.85 -6.89
N ARG A 364 -21.82 -1.67 -7.18
CA ARG A 364 -22.35 -0.37 -7.63
C ARG A 364 -22.18 0.71 -6.57
N ASN A 365 -22.48 0.39 -5.30
CA ASN A 365 -22.33 1.35 -4.20
C ASN A 365 -20.86 1.76 -3.99
N VAL A 366 -19.95 0.78 -3.97
CA VAL A 366 -18.52 1.02 -3.71
C VAL A 366 -17.81 1.65 -4.92
N SER A 367 -18.35 1.51 -6.13
CA SER A 367 -17.82 2.15 -7.36
C SER A 367 -17.74 3.68 -7.27
N HIS A 368 -18.45 4.32 -6.35
CA HIS A 368 -18.34 5.76 -6.13
C HIS A 368 -17.07 6.18 -5.38
N THR A 369 -16.42 5.27 -4.65
CA THR A 369 -15.23 5.58 -3.84
C THR A 369 -13.99 5.99 -4.66
N PRO A 370 -13.71 5.43 -5.86
CA PRO A 370 -12.62 5.91 -6.72
C PRO A 370 -12.95 7.17 -7.53
N GLU A 371 -14.18 7.69 -7.52
CA GLU A 371 -14.61 8.77 -8.44
C GLU A 371 -13.70 10.00 -8.38
N GLN A 372 -13.31 10.46 -7.19
CA GLN A 372 -12.43 11.62 -7.06
C GLN A 372 -11.04 11.35 -7.65
N LEU A 373 -10.51 10.13 -7.48
CA LEU A 373 -9.23 9.73 -8.06
C LEU A 373 -9.33 9.68 -9.58
N LEU A 374 -10.43 9.13 -10.11
CA LEU A 374 -10.71 9.07 -11.53
C LEU A 374 -10.79 10.47 -12.15
N ARG A 375 -11.55 11.39 -11.54
CA ARG A 375 -11.64 12.80 -11.99
C ARG A 375 -10.29 13.49 -12.06
N ASN A 376 -9.46 13.29 -11.04
CA ASN A 376 -8.11 13.88 -11.02
C ASN A 376 -7.21 13.32 -12.14
N GLU A 377 -7.46 12.10 -12.62
CA GLU A 377 -6.62 11.44 -13.63
C GLU A 377 -7.12 11.61 -15.07
N ILE A 378 -8.43 11.65 -15.29
CA ILE A 378 -9.04 11.69 -16.64
C ILE A 378 -9.99 12.87 -16.88
N GLY A 379 -10.17 13.76 -15.91
CA GLY A 379 -11.02 14.95 -16.00
C GLY A 379 -12.46 14.74 -15.52
N GLU A 380 -13.24 15.82 -15.53
CA GLU A 380 -14.67 15.79 -15.21
C GLU A 380 -15.47 15.13 -16.34
N PRO A 381 -16.48 14.31 -16.01
CA PRO A 381 -17.35 13.74 -17.02
C PRO A 381 -18.19 14.82 -17.71
N ASN A 382 -18.40 14.65 -19.00
CA ASN A 382 -19.31 15.46 -19.81
C ASN A 382 -20.35 14.52 -20.44
N PHE A 383 -21.25 14.03 -19.59
CA PHE A 383 -22.36 13.21 -20.05
C PHE A 383 -23.32 14.15 -20.78
N ILE A 384 -23.53 13.91 -22.07
CA ILE A 384 -24.53 14.67 -22.83
C ILE A 384 -25.88 14.27 -22.23
N GLU A 385 -26.49 15.17 -21.47
CA GLU A 385 -27.89 15.05 -21.08
C GLU A 385 -28.69 14.95 -22.39
N ARG A 386 -29.23 13.78 -22.70
CA ARG A 386 -30.30 13.72 -23.69
C ARG A 386 -31.45 14.52 -23.07
N PRO A 387 -31.94 15.59 -23.72
CA PRO A 387 -33.11 16.27 -23.21
C PRO A 387 -34.22 15.22 -23.12
N VAL A 388 -34.73 14.99 -21.91
CA VAL A 388 -35.94 14.22 -21.72
C VAL A 388 -37.04 15.03 -22.40
N VAL A 389 -37.37 14.65 -23.64
CA VAL A 389 -38.63 15.08 -24.26
C VAL A 389 -39.71 14.34 -23.50
N LEU A 390 -40.15 14.92 -22.37
CA LEU A 390 -41.41 14.53 -21.76
C LEU A 390 -42.47 14.78 -22.84
N PRO A 391 -43.30 13.79 -23.21
CA PRO A 391 -44.49 14.08 -23.97
C PRO A 391 -45.26 15.09 -23.13
N VAL A 392 -45.48 16.29 -23.68
CA VAL A 392 -46.39 17.27 -23.07
C VAL A 392 -47.79 16.64 -23.20
N ALA A 393 -48.15 15.79 -22.23
CA ALA A 393 -49.54 15.53 -21.96
C ALA A 393 -50.15 16.89 -21.62
N GLN A 394 -51.19 17.29 -22.34
CA GLN A 394 -51.95 18.49 -22.04
C GLN A 394 -52.51 18.32 -20.62
N ILE A 395 -51.83 18.90 -19.64
CA ILE A 395 -52.34 18.96 -18.27
C ILE A 395 -53.44 20.02 -18.29
N GLN A 396 -54.68 19.55 -18.31
CA GLN A 396 -55.84 20.38 -18.02
C GLN A 396 -55.69 20.91 -16.59
N PRO A 397 -55.77 22.24 -16.34
CA PRO A 397 -55.66 22.77 -14.99
C PRO A 397 -56.77 22.19 -14.10
N LEU A 398 -56.39 21.54 -13.01
CA LEU A 398 -57.32 21.14 -11.96
C LEU A 398 -57.96 22.40 -11.34
N ALA A 399 -59.26 22.35 -11.11
CA ALA A 399 -60.01 23.43 -10.48
C ALA A 399 -59.47 23.72 -9.06
N PRO A 400 -59.46 24.98 -8.61
CA PRO A 400 -58.96 25.34 -7.30
C PRO A 400 -59.79 24.69 -6.18
N PRO A 401 -59.16 24.27 -5.07
CA PRO A 401 -59.87 23.69 -3.94
C PRO A 401 -60.79 24.71 -3.25
N PRO A 402 -61.91 24.27 -2.65
CA PRO A 402 -62.82 25.15 -1.93
C PRO A 402 -62.16 25.72 -0.66
N PRO A 403 -62.59 26.92 -0.20
CA PRO A 403 -62.02 27.59 0.95
C PRO A 403 -62.23 26.78 2.25
N LEU A 404 -61.17 26.70 3.06
CA LEU A 404 -61.17 26.07 4.37
C LEU A 404 -62.13 26.79 5.32
N SER A 405 -63.02 26.05 5.96
CA SER A 405 -63.88 26.54 7.05
C SER A 405 -63.06 26.92 8.29
N ALA A 406 -63.48 27.98 8.96
CA ALA A 406 -62.78 28.64 10.05
C ALA A 406 -62.50 27.70 11.25
N ARG A 407 -61.26 27.75 11.77
CA ARG A 407 -60.88 27.15 13.06
C ARG A 407 -61.59 27.86 14.22
N PRO A 408 -61.97 27.16 15.30
CA PRO A 408 -62.44 27.79 16.54
C PRO A 408 -61.32 28.60 17.21
N GLN A 409 -61.69 29.73 17.84
CA GLN A 409 -60.76 30.61 18.55
C GLN A 409 -60.14 29.94 19.80
N PRO A 410 -58.87 30.22 20.14
CA PRO A 410 -58.26 29.77 21.39
C PRO A 410 -58.81 30.56 22.59
N GLN A 411 -59.24 29.85 23.63
CA GLN A 411 -59.55 30.42 24.94
C GLN A 411 -58.30 31.03 25.58
N GLN A 412 -58.46 32.22 26.17
CA GLN A 412 -57.45 32.89 26.98
C GLN A 412 -57.23 32.11 28.28
N VAL A 413 -55.98 31.73 28.57
CA VAL A 413 -55.55 31.27 29.90
C VAL A 413 -54.57 32.31 30.44
N GLU A 414 -54.87 32.82 31.64
CA GLU A 414 -54.08 33.82 32.38
C GLU A 414 -52.66 33.32 32.73
N PRO A 415 -51.66 34.22 32.83
CA PRO A 415 -50.29 33.86 33.18
C PRO A 415 -50.12 33.56 34.69
N GLN A 416 -49.62 32.37 35.02
CA GLN A 416 -49.09 32.05 36.35
C GLN A 416 -47.66 32.62 36.55
N PRO A 417 -47.25 33.00 37.78
CA PRO A 417 -45.90 33.51 38.05
C PRO A 417 -44.81 32.45 37.83
N LEU A 418 -43.69 32.89 37.26
CA LEU A 418 -42.47 32.10 37.07
C LEU A 418 -41.89 31.62 38.41
N ALA A 419 -41.68 30.32 38.55
CA ALA A 419 -40.87 29.74 39.62
C ALA A 419 -39.38 30.16 39.46
N PRO A 420 -38.63 30.39 40.57
CA PRO A 420 -37.23 30.78 40.50
C PRO A 420 -36.34 29.67 39.93
N ALA A 421 -35.31 30.07 39.18
CA ALA A 421 -34.37 29.18 38.51
C ALA A 421 -33.65 28.23 39.48
N PRO A 422 -33.45 26.94 39.12
CA PRO A 422 -32.62 26.05 39.91
C PRO A 422 -31.16 26.52 39.91
N ARG A 423 -30.55 26.57 41.10
CA ARG A 423 -29.14 26.90 41.31
C ARG A 423 -28.24 25.91 40.56
N GLN A 424 -27.21 26.42 39.90
CA GLN A 424 -26.11 25.61 39.38
C GLN A 424 -25.44 24.83 40.54
N ILE A 425 -25.56 23.51 40.51
CA ILE A 425 -24.80 22.62 41.36
C ILE A 425 -23.44 22.41 40.69
N LEU A 426 -22.38 22.94 41.29
CA LEU A 426 -21.00 22.56 41.00
C LEU A 426 -20.84 21.05 41.21
N PRO A 427 -20.11 20.32 40.33
CA PRO A 427 -19.86 18.90 40.55
C PRO A 427 -19.07 18.70 41.85
N HIS A 428 -19.71 18.04 42.82
CA HIS A 428 -19.05 17.55 44.02
C HIS A 428 -18.01 16.45 43.67
N PRO A 429 -16.93 16.32 44.44
CA PRO A 429 -15.95 15.25 44.27
C PRO A 429 -16.63 13.89 44.41
N ARG A 430 -16.25 12.94 43.55
CA ARG A 430 -16.75 11.57 43.58
C ARG A 430 -16.56 10.97 44.99
N PRO A 431 -17.58 10.32 45.57
CA PRO A 431 -17.39 9.54 46.78
C PRO A 431 -16.43 8.38 46.51
N VAL A 432 -15.55 8.11 47.46
CA VAL A 432 -14.72 6.90 47.50
C VAL A 432 -15.66 5.71 47.39
N ALA A 433 -15.50 4.92 46.32
CA ALA A 433 -16.20 3.64 46.21
C ALA A 433 -15.76 2.76 47.38
N ILE A 434 -16.70 2.52 48.29
CA ILE A 434 -16.64 1.42 49.24
C ILE A 434 -16.47 0.15 48.40
N ARG A 435 -15.37 -0.57 48.63
CA ARG A 435 -15.03 -1.82 47.96
C ARG A 435 -16.21 -2.78 48.08
N GLN A 436 -16.86 -3.09 46.96
CA GLN A 436 -17.69 -4.30 46.90
C GLN A 436 -16.76 -5.51 47.10
N PRO A 437 -17.17 -6.54 47.86
CA PRO A 437 -16.38 -7.75 48.02
C PRO A 437 -16.12 -8.35 46.63
N ILE A 438 -14.84 -8.58 46.34
CA ILE A 438 -14.37 -9.26 45.14
C ILE A 438 -15.08 -10.62 45.06
N ARG A 439 -15.85 -10.86 43.99
CA ARG A 439 -16.32 -12.21 43.68
C ARG A 439 -15.08 -13.10 43.51
N PRO A 440 -15.01 -14.26 44.17
CA PRO A 440 -13.88 -15.15 44.02
C PRO A 440 -13.75 -15.59 42.56
N PRO A 441 -12.52 -15.68 42.02
CA PRO A 441 -12.30 -16.17 40.67
C PRO A 441 -12.81 -17.62 40.55
N PRO A 442 -13.25 -18.03 39.34
CA PRO A 442 -13.64 -19.43 39.11
C PRO A 442 -12.46 -20.37 39.40
N PRO A 443 -12.72 -21.60 39.86
CA PRO A 443 -11.67 -22.53 40.27
C PRO A 443 -10.74 -22.83 39.10
N VAL A 444 -9.44 -22.77 39.40
CA VAL A 444 -8.33 -23.12 38.50
C VAL A 444 -8.52 -24.57 38.06
N ILE A 445 -8.81 -24.77 36.77
CA ILE A 445 -8.72 -26.08 36.14
C ILE A 445 -7.24 -26.45 36.13
N GLN A 446 -6.87 -27.43 36.96
CA GLN A 446 -5.52 -27.97 36.97
C GLN A 446 -5.20 -28.55 35.57
N PRO A 447 -4.03 -28.25 34.99
CA PRO A 447 -3.64 -28.83 33.72
C PRO A 447 -3.56 -30.35 33.88
N ARG A 448 -4.29 -31.06 33.02
CA ARG A 448 -4.17 -32.52 32.91
C ARG A 448 -2.70 -32.85 32.62
N GLN A 449 -2.16 -33.77 33.39
CA GLN A 449 -0.82 -34.31 33.22
C GLN A 449 -0.62 -34.75 31.76
N ALA A 450 0.54 -34.38 31.21
CA ALA A 450 0.97 -34.80 29.89
C ALA A 450 0.98 -36.33 29.82
N VAL A 451 0.11 -36.88 28.97
CA VAL A 451 0.18 -38.28 28.56
C VAL A 451 1.42 -38.40 27.68
N GLN A 452 2.40 -39.20 28.10
CA GLN A 452 3.57 -39.49 27.28
C GLN A 452 3.13 -40.24 26.01
N PRO A 453 3.75 -39.96 24.84
CA PRO A 453 3.41 -40.65 23.61
C PRO A 453 3.78 -42.14 23.70
N ILE A 454 2.83 -42.98 23.31
CA ILE A 454 2.96 -44.43 23.20
C ILE A 454 3.85 -44.75 21.98
N PRO A 455 4.85 -45.65 22.08
CA PRO A 455 5.67 -46.05 20.94
C PRO A 455 4.87 -46.77 19.86
N LEU A 456 5.11 -46.41 18.61
CA LEU A 456 4.57 -47.07 17.41
C LEU A 456 5.26 -48.43 17.21
N GLU A 457 4.63 -49.51 17.66
CA GLU A 457 4.89 -50.85 17.15
C GLU A 457 3.62 -51.52 16.62
N GLN A 458 3.66 -51.77 15.30
CA GLN A 458 3.18 -52.94 14.56
C GLN A 458 1.69 -53.37 14.61
N ARG A 459 1.14 -53.49 13.38
CA ARG A 459 -0.01 -54.29 12.91
C ARG A 459 -1.40 -53.73 13.23
N GLY A 460 -2.38 -53.71 12.32
CA GLY A 460 -2.47 -54.15 10.94
C GLY A 460 -3.80 -53.68 10.35
N TYR A 461 -3.79 -53.29 9.07
CA TYR A 461 -4.98 -52.85 8.34
C TYR A 461 -5.82 -54.07 7.93
N ALA A 462 -7.10 -54.07 8.31
CA ALA A 462 -8.12 -54.88 7.66
C ALA A 462 -9.06 -53.93 6.90
N PRO A 463 -9.27 -54.09 5.58
CA PRO A 463 -10.09 -53.17 4.81
C PRO A 463 -11.57 -53.58 4.85
N GLN A 464 -12.47 -52.60 4.95
CA GLN A 464 -13.83 -52.73 4.44
C GLN A 464 -14.05 -51.74 3.28
N PRO A 465 -14.86 -52.09 2.28
CA PRO A 465 -14.81 -51.47 0.96
C PRO A 465 -15.94 -50.46 0.73
N GLY A 466 -15.62 -49.43 -0.06
CA GLY A 466 -16.56 -48.70 -0.90
C GLY A 466 -17.03 -47.36 -0.35
N LEU A 467 -16.45 -46.28 -0.86
CA LEU A 467 -17.13 -45.29 -1.71
C LEU A 467 -16.12 -44.23 -2.18
N ASP A 468 -16.19 -43.98 -3.48
CA ASP A 468 -15.23 -43.26 -4.32
C ASP A 468 -15.31 -41.74 -4.09
N HIS A 469 -14.22 -41.11 -3.63
CA HIS A 469 -14.06 -39.66 -3.60
C HIS A 469 -12.70 -39.25 -4.16
N ARG A 470 -12.81 -38.41 -5.20
CA ARG A 470 -11.76 -37.72 -5.96
C ARG A 470 -10.74 -37.04 -5.06
N GLN A 471 -9.49 -37.16 -5.47
CA GLN A 471 -8.27 -36.59 -4.89
C GLN A 471 -8.44 -35.11 -4.50
N GLU A 472 -8.32 -34.82 -3.20
CA GLU A 472 -7.80 -33.55 -2.70
C GLU A 472 -6.29 -33.54 -3.01
N VAL A 473 -5.88 -32.67 -3.91
CA VAL A 473 -4.47 -32.35 -4.13
C VAL A 473 -4.06 -31.40 -3.01
N ASP A 474 -3.11 -31.82 -2.18
CA ASP A 474 -2.49 -30.99 -1.15
C ASP A 474 -1.78 -29.82 -1.84
N VAL A 475 -2.39 -28.63 -1.74
CA VAL A 475 -1.97 -27.42 -2.43
C VAL A 475 -0.50 -27.10 -2.13
N ARG A 476 0.02 -27.46 -0.95
CA ARG A 476 1.44 -27.24 -0.59
C ARG A 476 2.42 -28.03 -1.44
N VAL A 477 2.09 -29.26 -1.81
CA VAL A 477 2.96 -30.13 -2.63
C VAL A 477 3.04 -29.62 -4.07
N ALA A 478 1.95 -29.04 -4.58
CA ALA A 478 1.94 -28.41 -5.91
C ALA A 478 2.75 -27.09 -5.98
N TRP A 479 2.96 -26.41 -4.85
CA TRP A 479 3.83 -25.23 -4.79
C TRP A 479 5.31 -25.61 -4.70
N ASP A 480 5.65 -26.70 -4.02
CA ASP A 480 7.04 -27.17 -3.95
C ASP A 480 7.52 -27.73 -5.30
N GLU A 481 6.66 -28.42 -6.06
CA GLU A 481 6.98 -28.86 -7.44
C GLU A 481 7.10 -27.67 -8.43
N PHE A 482 6.27 -26.64 -8.29
CA PHE A 482 6.38 -25.40 -9.11
C PHE A 482 7.62 -24.57 -8.77
N LEU A 483 8.11 -24.62 -7.53
CA LEU A 483 9.33 -23.93 -7.11
C LEU A 483 10.60 -24.65 -7.56
N GLN A 484 10.60 -25.98 -7.67
CA GLN A 484 11.71 -26.75 -8.23
C GLN A 484 11.92 -26.51 -9.72
N ASP A 485 10.84 -26.26 -10.47
CA ASP A 485 10.93 -25.87 -11.89
C ASP A 485 11.44 -24.42 -12.10
N ILE A 486 11.56 -23.62 -11.03
CA ILE A 486 12.11 -22.24 -11.06
C ILE A 486 13.56 -22.20 -10.57
N GLU A 487 14.08 -23.26 -9.93
CA GLU A 487 15.46 -23.32 -9.42
C GLU A 487 16.50 -23.72 -10.50
N ASP A 488 16.09 -24.00 -11.74
CA ASP A 488 16.98 -24.39 -12.85
C ASP A 488 17.10 -23.34 -13.98
N ASP A 489 16.62 -22.10 -13.78
CA ASP A 489 16.78 -21.02 -14.77
C ASP A 489 17.41 -19.75 -14.19
N ASP A 490 18.59 -19.92 -13.57
CA ASP A 490 19.58 -18.84 -13.39
C ASP A 490 20.29 -18.54 -14.73
N THR A 491 19.49 -18.19 -15.74
CA THR A 491 19.97 -17.34 -16.83
C THR A 491 19.32 -15.98 -16.66
N GLU A 492 20.11 -14.90 -16.74
CA GLU A 492 19.61 -13.52 -16.67
C GLU A 492 18.56 -13.28 -17.77
N GLU A 493 17.29 -13.61 -17.51
CA GLU A 493 16.22 -13.32 -18.44
C GLU A 493 16.01 -11.79 -18.47
N PRO A 494 16.12 -11.14 -19.64
CA PRO A 494 15.95 -9.71 -19.72
C PRO A 494 14.52 -9.30 -19.32
N GLU A 495 14.39 -8.38 -18.36
CA GLU A 495 13.09 -7.97 -17.84
C GLU A 495 12.19 -7.38 -18.94
N ASN A 496 10.88 -7.64 -18.90
CA ASN A 496 9.94 -7.05 -19.84
C ASN A 496 9.85 -5.52 -19.70
N CYS A 497 9.91 -4.82 -20.83
CA CYS A 497 9.77 -3.37 -20.92
C CYS A 497 8.48 -2.90 -20.25
N ILE A 498 8.63 -2.08 -19.23
CA ILE A 498 7.52 -1.60 -18.40
C ILE A 498 6.61 -0.54 -19.07
N ILE A 499 6.91 -0.13 -20.31
CA ILE A 499 6.02 0.74 -21.10
C ILE A 499 4.98 -0.10 -21.82
N CYS A 500 5.40 -1.18 -22.49
CA CYS A 500 4.52 -2.05 -23.27
C CYS A 500 4.13 -3.35 -22.57
N PHE A 501 4.92 -3.80 -21.59
CA PHE A 501 4.84 -5.11 -20.91
C PHE A 501 4.82 -6.32 -21.85
N ASP A 502 5.27 -6.14 -23.10
CA ASP A 502 5.14 -7.11 -24.20
C ASP A 502 6.50 -7.54 -24.77
N ARG A 503 7.56 -6.76 -24.54
CA ARG A 503 8.87 -6.97 -25.18
C ARG A 503 9.98 -6.74 -24.17
N LEU A 504 11.06 -7.48 -24.29
CA LEU A 504 12.23 -7.41 -23.42
C LEU A 504 12.85 -5.99 -23.44
N ALA A 505 13.18 -5.49 -22.25
CA ALA A 505 13.91 -4.26 -22.07
C ALA A 505 15.34 -4.47 -22.60
N SER A 506 15.73 -3.62 -23.55
CA SER A 506 16.97 -3.78 -24.32
C SER A 506 17.72 -2.46 -24.49
N VAL A 507 17.07 -1.34 -24.20
CA VAL A 507 17.60 0.01 -24.41
C VAL A 507 17.64 0.76 -23.08
N THR A 508 18.83 1.17 -22.68
CA THR A 508 19.09 1.84 -21.41
C THR A 508 19.14 3.37 -21.61
N LEU A 509 18.29 4.11 -20.91
CA LEU A 509 18.26 5.59 -20.97
C LEU A 509 19.25 6.20 -19.98
N MET A 510 20.18 7.02 -20.46
CA MET A 510 21.16 7.72 -19.63
C MET A 510 20.75 9.17 -19.34
N PRO A 511 21.03 9.71 -18.13
CA PRO A 511 21.83 9.12 -17.05
C PRO A 511 21.05 8.26 -16.04
N CYS A 512 19.73 8.09 -16.22
CA CYS A 512 18.89 7.45 -15.20
C CYS A 512 18.96 5.91 -15.16
N ARG A 513 19.58 5.29 -16.17
CA ARG A 513 19.74 3.83 -16.33
C ARG A 513 18.44 3.02 -16.33
N HIS A 514 17.34 3.65 -16.69
CA HIS A 514 16.07 2.93 -16.86
C HIS A 514 16.03 2.24 -18.22
N GLU A 515 15.57 1.00 -18.23
CA GLU A 515 15.57 0.17 -19.42
C GLU A 515 14.16 -0.01 -20.01
N PHE A 516 14.10 0.03 -21.34
CA PHE A 516 12.85 -0.12 -22.10
C PHE A 516 13.14 -0.91 -23.38
N CYS A 517 12.11 -1.46 -24.01
CA CYS A 517 12.28 -2.13 -25.29
C CYS A 517 12.56 -1.11 -26.39
N ASN A 518 13.27 -1.55 -27.42
CA ASN A 518 13.64 -0.74 -28.56
C ASN A 518 12.43 -0.03 -29.22
N VAL A 519 11.29 -0.71 -29.35
CA VAL A 519 10.09 -0.11 -29.96
C VAL A 519 9.51 1.03 -29.13
N CYS A 520 9.49 0.92 -27.81
CA CYS A 520 9.02 2.00 -26.95
C CYS A 520 9.98 3.19 -26.96
N VAL A 521 11.29 2.94 -27.04
CA VAL A 521 12.28 4.03 -27.20
C VAL A 521 12.17 4.67 -28.58
N THR A 522 11.94 3.91 -29.65
CA THR A 522 11.72 4.43 -31.00
C THR A 522 10.54 5.40 -31.04
N ARG A 523 9.41 5.03 -30.41
CA ARG A 523 8.25 5.93 -30.30
C ARG A 523 8.58 7.19 -29.51
N LEU A 524 9.34 7.05 -28.42
CA LEU A 524 9.76 8.17 -27.58
C LEU A 524 10.66 9.16 -28.35
N VAL A 525 11.54 8.65 -29.21
CA VAL A 525 12.39 9.45 -30.10
C VAL A 525 11.55 10.12 -31.19
N ALA A 526 10.60 9.39 -31.81
CA ALA A 526 9.71 9.93 -32.83
C ALA A 526 8.83 11.08 -32.30
N ASP A 527 8.34 10.96 -31.06
CA ASP A 527 7.55 11.97 -30.37
C ASP A 527 8.41 13.17 -29.86
N GLN A 528 9.72 13.18 -30.16
CA GLN A 528 10.71 14.17 -29.70
C GLN A 528 10.74 14.34 -28.16
N ASN A 529 10.28 13.34 -27.41
CA ASN A 529 10.19 13.42 -25.96
C ASN A 529 11.52 13.04 -25.31
N ARG A 530 12.34 14.03 -24.96
CA ARG A 530 13.65 13.83 -24.30
C ARG A 530 13.56 13.55 -22.80
N ARG A 531 12.45 13.02 -22.29
CA ARG A 531 12.28 12.70 -20.87
C ARG A 531 11.99 11.23 -20.66
N CYS A 532 12.70 10.62 -19.70
CA CYS A 532 12.50 9.22 -19.33
C CYS A 532 11.06 8.98 -18.85
N PRO A 533 10.35 7.96 -19.36
CA PRO A 533 8.97 7.66 -18.96
C PRO A 533 8.80 7.29 -17.48
N LEU A 534 9.86 6.77 -16.84
CA LEU A 534 9.87 6.42 -15.43
C LEU A 534 10.12 7.62 -14.52
N CYS A 535 11.29 8.24 -14.65
CA CYS A 535 11.74 9.26 -13.70
C CYS A 535 11.56 10.69 -14.19
N ARG A 536 11.10 10.89 -15.44
CA ARG A 536 10.96 12.20 -16.11
C ARG A 536 12.26 13.01 -16.25
N GLY A 537 13.40 12.38 -15.96
CA GLY A 537 14.74 12.94 -16.14
C GLY A 537 15.06 13.16 -17.62
N VAL A 538 15.89 14.17 -17.91
CA VAL A 538 16.32 14.48 -19.29
C VAL A 538 17.21 13.37 -19.82
N ILE A 539 16.83 12.80 -20.96
CA ILE A 539 17.59 11.74 -21.63
C ILE A 539 18.71 12.40 -22.43
N GLN A 540 19.94 11.96 -22.16
CA GLN A 540 21.14 12.44 -22.84
C GLN A 540 21.63 11.45 -23.89
N VAL A 541 21.58 10.15 -23.57
CA VAL A 541 22.08 9.06 -24.43
C VAL A 541 21.14 7.87 -24.31
N TYR A 542 20.97 7.13 -25.41
CA TYR A 542 20.29 5.85 -25.48
C TYR A 542 21.35 4.77 -25.74
N LEU A 543 21.61 3.89 -24.78
CA LEU A 543 22.54 2.77 -24.95
C LEU A 543 21.78 1.56 -25.50
N ASN A 544 22.43 0.79 -26.38
CA ASN A 544 21.84 -0.40 -27.05
C ASN A 544 20.56 -0.09 -27.85
N TYR A 545 20.40 1.16 -28.29
CA TYR A 545 19.30 1.58 -29.14
C TYR A 545 19.60 1.32 -30.61
N ASP A 546 18.93 0.34 -31.21
CA ASP A 546 18.95 0.17 -32.67
C ASP A 546 18.04 1.21 -33.30
N HIS A 547 18.64 2.12 -34.05
CA HIS A 547 17.90 3.12 -34.81
C HIS A 547 17.14 2.39 -35.95
N PRO A 548 15.83 2.61 -36.12
CA PRO A 548 15.17 2.16 -37.34
C PRO A 548 15.83 2.88 -38.52
N MET A 549 16.23 2.12 -39.55
CA MET A 549 16.62 2.70 -40.84
C MET A 549 15.42 3.33 -41.54
#